data_AF-X0V7I1-F1
#
_entry.id   AF-X0V7I1-F1
#
_cell.length_a   1.000
_cell.length_b   1.000
_cell.length_c   1.000
_cell.angle_alpha   90.00
_cell.angle_beta   90.00
_cell.angle_gamma   90.00
#
_symmetry.space_group_name_H-M   'P 1'
#
loop_
_entity.id
_entity.type
_entity.pdbx_description
1 polymer ?
#
loop_
_entity_poly.entity_id
_entity_poly.type
_entity_poly.pdbx_seq_one_letter_code
_entity_poly.pdbx_strand_id
1 'polypeptide(L)' 'RQCRMALDMIASGKIKGRKYVSSRLHLTDFIKAIELAEQRKGLKIFINPNP' A
#
# COMPACT_ATOMS: atom_id res chain seq x y z
N ARG A 1 -21.40 -1.31 3.36
CA ARG A 1 -21.32 -1.60 4.82
C ARG A 1 -19.92 -2.01 5.27
N GLN A 2 -19.27 -2.99 4.60
CA GLN A 2 -17.95 -3.50 4.99
C GLN A 2 -16.82 -2.46 4.92
N CYS A 3 -16.80 -1.59 3.89
CA CYS A 3 -15.78 -0.54 3.78
C CYS A 3 -15.80 0.45 4.94
N ARG A 4 -16.99 0.76 5.48
CA ARG A 4 -17.14 1.68 6.62
C ARG A 4 -16.47 1.11 7.87
N MET A 5 -16.73 -0.15 8.18
CA MET A 5 -16.08 -0.85 9.30
C MET A 5 -14.55 -0.91 9.12
N ALA A 6 -14.06 -1.18 7.91
CA ALA A 6 -12.62 -1.18 7.62
C ALA A 6 -11.99 0.21 7.87
N LEU A 7 -12.65 1.27 7.43
CA LEU A 7 -12.23 2.64 7.71
C LEU A 7 -12.24 2.94 9.20
N ASP A 8 -13.28 2.53 9.94
CA ASP A 8 -13.36 2.73 11.39
C ASP A 8 -12.22 2.01 12.12
N MET A 9 -11.84 0.81 11.68
CA MET A 9 -10.69 0.07 12.23
C MET A 9 -9.35 0.74 11.94
N ILE A 10 -9.20 1.38 10.77
CA ILE A 10 -8.00 2.15 10.42
C ILE A 10 -7.95 3.46 11.22
N ALA A 11 -9.06 4.20 11.28
CA ALA A 11 -9.16 5.48 11.96
C ALA A 11 -8.96 5.36 13.47
N SER A 12 -9.51 4.30 14.08
CA SER A 12 -9.29 3.98 15.50
C SER A 12 -7.89 3.45 15.82
N GLY A 13 -7.02 3.25 14.81
CA GLY A 13 -5.67 2.73 15.00
C GLY A 13 -5.60 1.24 15.33
N LYS A 14 -6.74 0.53 15.38
CA LYS A 14 -6.80 -0.93 15.53
C LYS A 14 -6.06 -1.64 14.40
N ILE A 15 -6.09 -1.07 13.19
CA ILE A 15 -5.30 -1.52 12.05
C ILE A 15 -4.33 -0.41 11.64
N LYS A 16 -3.03 -0.66 11.78
CA LYS A 16 -1.97 0.27 11.36
C LYS A 16 -1.61 0.04 9.88
N GLY A 17 -2.53 0.35 8.97
CA GLY A 17 -2.42 0.09 7.51
C GLY A 17 -1.08 0.51 6.88
N ARG A 18 -0.48 1.61 7.35
CA ARG A 18 0.82 2.09 6.88
C ARG A 18 1.97 1.10 7.09
N LYS A 19 1.91 0.26 8.13
CA LYS A 19 2.95 -0.74 8.44
C LYS A 19 2.99 -1.90 7.43
N TYR A 20 1.91 -2.09 6.67
CA TYR A 20 1.83 -3.15 5.67
C TYR A 20 2.47 -2.72 4.35
N VAL A 21 2.72 -1.42 4.15
CA VAL A 21 3.35 -0.88 2.94
C VAL A 21 4.87 -0.98 3.08
N SER A 22 5.48 -1.89 2.33
CA SER A 22 6.94 -2.11 2.32
C SER A 22 7.66 -1.12 1.40
N SER A 23 7.01 -0.70 0.31
CA SER A 23 7.59 0.24 -0.65
C SER A 23 6.55 1.26 -1.09
N ARG A 24 6.98 2.53 -1.17
CA ARG A 24 6.24 3.61 -1.82
C ARG A 24 7.06 4.10 -3.00
N LEU A 25 6.44 4.09 -4.17
CA LEU A 25 7.06 4.46 -5.44
C LEU A 25 6.16 5.49 -6.14
N HIS A 26 6.73 6.24 -7.07
CA HIS A 26 5.97 7.17 -7.90
C HIS A 26 5.46 6.47 -9.15
N LEU A 27 4.51 7.09 -9.84
CA LEU A 27 3.99 6.57 -11.10
C LEU A 27 5.07 6.37 -12.17
N THR A 28 6.14 7.19 -12.14
CA THR A 28 7.31 7.04 -13.02
C THR A 28 8.04 5.72 -12.83
N ASP A 29 7.96 5.12 -11.64
CA ASP A 29 8.62 3.86 -11.28
C ASP A 29 7.71 2.63 -11.45
N PHE A 30 6.61 2.77 -12.19
CA PHE A 30 5.57 1.73 -12.27
C PHE A 30 6.10 0.36 -12.72
N ILE A 31 6.98 0.31 -13.72
CA ILE A 31 7.58 -0.95 -14.20
C ILE A 31 8.38 -1.65 -13.08
N LYS A 32 9.21 -0.88 -12.37
CA LYS A 32 9.98 -1.38 -11.21
C LYS A 32 9.06 -1.86 -10.08
N ALA A 33 7.92 -1.21 -9.88
CA ALA A 33 6.93 -1.62 -8.89
C ALA A 33 6.31 -2.98 -9.22
N ILE A 34 6.07 -3.27 -10.50
CA ILE A 34 5.60 -4.58 -10.97
C ILE A 34 6.66 -5.64 -10.71
N GLU A 35 7.91 -5.40 -11.09
CA GLU A 35 9.02 -6.34 -10.86
C GLU A 35 9.18 -6.69 -9.38
N LEU A 36 9.09 -5.69 -8.49
CA LEU A 36 9.15 -5.90 -7.04
C LEU A 36 7.96 -6.73 -6.52
N ALA A 37 6.77 -6.55 -7.11
CA ALA A 37 5.58 -7.31 -6.75
C ALA A 37 5.71 -8.78 -7.18
N GLU A 38 6.20 -9.03 -8.40
CA GLU A 38 6.44 -10.37 -8.93
C GLU A 38 7.51 -11.12 -8.14
N GLN A 39 8.58 -10.43 -7.74
CA GLN A 39 9.62 -10.96 -6.86
C GLN A 39 9.16 -11.19 -5.42
N ARG A 40 7.89 -10.87 -5.09
CA ARG A 40 7.31 -10.95 -3.74
C ARG A 40 8.17 -10.25 -2.68
N LYS A 41 8.88 -9.18 -3.08
CA LYS A 41 9.74 -8.39 -2.20
C LYS A 41 8.89 -7.37 -1.44
N GLY A 42 8.53 -7.74 -0.21
CA GLY A 42 7.70 -6.92 0.67
C GLY A 42 6.24 -7.37 0.74
N LEU A 43 5.49 -6.77 1.66
CA LEU A 43 4.12 -7.16 1.99
C LEU A 43 3.08 -6.42 1.14
N LYS A 44 3.32 -5.13 0.86
CA LYS A 44 2.50 -4.32 -0.04
C LYS A 44 3.34 -3.21 -0.68
N ILE A 45 3.17 -3.03 -1.99
CA ILE A 45 3.75 -1.90 -2.74
C ILE A 45 2.63 -0.89 -3.00
N PHE A 46 2.94 0.39 -2.82
CA PHE A 46 2.01 1.50 -3.03
C PHE A 46 2.59 2.45 -4.08
N ILE A 47 1.79 2.80 -5.09
CA ILE A 47 2.15 3.77 -6.12
C ILE A 47 1.44 5.09 -5.84
N ASN A 48 2.23 6.15 -5.69
CA ASN A 48 1.72 7.50 -5.60
C ASN A 48 1.60 8.09 -7.02
N PRO A 49 0.37 8.39 -7.50
CA PRO A 49 0.17 8.95 -8.84
C PRO A 49 0.70 10.38 -8.97
N ASN A 50 0.82 11.13 -7.86
CA ASN A 50 1.35 12.48 -7.85
C ASN A 50 2.76 12.48 -7.23
N PRO A 51 3.77 13.05 -7.89
CA PRO A 51 5.11 13.24 -7.32
C PRO A 51 5.09 14.05 -6.01
#